data_AF-A0A3D1KK92-F1
#
_entry.id   AF-A0A3D1KK92-F1
#
_cell.length_a   1.000
_cell.length_b   1.000
_cell.length_c   1.000
_cell.angle_alpha   90.00
_cell.angle_beta   90.00
_cell.angle_gamma   90.00
#
_symmetry.space_group_name_H-M   'P 1'
#
loop_
_entity.id
_entity.type
_entity.pdbx_description
1 polymer ?
#
loop_
_entity_poly.entity_id
_entity_poly.type
_entity_poly.pdbx_seq_one_letter_code
_entity_poly.pdbx_strand_id
1 'polypeptide(L)'
;MKKRLAKILFNTVLLVLFGIGILFIFCPFLLYWWIHADYYRYLWIIDGPFPYSHLGSAPFQLVLYGGLFLTGILIFIIAFILRKRRPK
;
A
#
# COMPACT_ATOMS: atom_id res chain seq x y z
N MET A 1 -7.37 11.18 -33.26
CA MET A 1 -6.26 10.49 -32.54
C MET A 1 -6.07 10.94 -31.09
N LYS A 2 -5.86 12.23 -30.80
CA LYS A 2 -5.54 12.75 -29.44
C LYS A 2 -6.54 12.34 -28.33
N LYS A 3 -7.85 12.38 -28.60
CA LYS A 3 -8.90 11.97 -27.63
C LYS A 3 -8.83 10.49 -27.24
N ARG A 4 -8.47 9.60 -28.19
CA ARG A 4 -8.31 8.16 -27.93
C ARG A 4 -7.10 7.89 -27.03
N LEU A 5 -5.98 8.58 -27.29
CA LEU A 5 -4.77 8.48 -26.47
C LEU A 5 -5.02 8.96 -25.04
N ALA A 6 -5.67 10.12 -24.87
CA ALA A 6 -6.01 10.64 -23.54
C ALA A 6 -6.90 9.69 -22.73
N LYS A 7 -7.85 9.02 -23.38
CA LYS A 7 -8.73 8.02 -22.75
C LYS A 7 -7.96 6.77 -22.31
N ILE A 8 -7.02 6.30 -23.13
CA ILE A 8 -6.14 5.17 -22.77
C ILE A 8 -5.29 5.54 -21.57
N LEU A 9 -4.59 6.68 -21.62
CA LEU A 9 -3.75 7.16 -20.53
C LEU A 9 -4.54 7.27 -19.22
N PHE A 10 -5.74 7.85 -19.26
CA PHE A 10 -6.60 7.98 -18.08
C PHE A 10 -6.98 6.61 -17.48
N ASN A 11 -7.31 5.62 -18.33
CA ASN A 11 -7.63 4.28 -17.85
C ASN A 11 -6.41 3.59 -17.24
N THR A 12 -5.22 3.78 -17.83
CA THR A 12 -3.96 3.23 -17.28
C THR A 12 -3.67 3.83 -15.91
N VAL A 13 -3.82 5.15 -15.75
CA VAL A 13 -3.65 5.81 -14.44
C VAL A 13 -4.62 5.26 -13.41
N LEU A 14 -5.90 5.09 -13.76
CA LEU A 14 -6.89 4.49 -12.86
C LEU A 14 -6.51 3.05 -12.47
N LEU A 15 -6.07 2.23 -13.43
CA LEU A 15 -5.64 0.86 -13.15
C LEU A 15 -4.48 0.83 -12.16
N VAL A 16 -3.47 1.68 -12.37
CA VAL A 16 -2.31 1.79 -11.48
C VAL A 16 -2.74 2.24 -10.09
N LEU A 17 -3.61 3.24 -9.97
CA LEU A 17 -4.12 3.70 -8.68
C LEU A 17 -4.87 2.59 -7.94
N PHE A 18 -5.74 1.83 -8.62
CA PHE A 18 -6.42 0.69 -8.01
C PHE A 18 -5.43 -0.39 -7.56
N GLY A 19 -4.45 -0.73 -8.40
CA GLY A 19 -3.42 -1.73 -8.07
C GLY A 19 -2.59 -1.32 -6.85
N ILE A 20 -2.12 -0.07 -6.81
CA ILE A 20 -1.37 0.47 -5.67
C ILE A 20 -2.24 0.50 -4.41
N GLY A 21 -3.49 0.96 -4.51
CA GLY A 21 -4.40 0.99 -3.37
C GLY A 21 -4.61 -0.40 -2.75
N ILE A 22 -4.83 -1.42 -3.59
CA ILE A 22 -4.92 -2.83 -3.16
C ILE A 22 -3.62 -3.26 -2.48
N LEU A 23 -2.46 -2.99 -3.10
CA LEU A 23 -1.16 -3.36 -2.56
C LEU A 23 -0.96 -2.76 -1.16
N PHE A 24 -1.26 -1.48 -0.98
CA PHE A 24 -1.15 -0.81 0.33
C PHE A 24 -2.11 -1.36 1.38
N ILE A 25 -3.33 -1.75 1.00
CA ILE A 25 -4.30 -2.38 1.91
C ILE A 25 -3.80 -3.76 2.40
N PHE A 26 -3.21 -4.55 1.51
CA PHE A 26 -2.72 -5.90 1.84
C PHE A 26 -1.29 -5.92 2.39
N CYS A 27 -0.50 -4.87 2.15
CA CYS A 27 0.89 -4.77 2.58
C CYS A 27 1.08 -5.02 4.09
N PRO A 28 0.25 -4.45 5.00
CA PRO A 28 0.30 -4.76 6.43
C PRO A 28 0.26 -6.26 6.74
N PHE A 29 -0.63 -6.99 6.10
CA PHE A 29 -0.80 -8.43 6.32
C PHE A 29 0.39 -9.22 5.80
N LEU A 30 0.89 -8.86 4.62
CA LEU A 30 2.07 -9.48 4.02
C LEU A 30 3.33 -9.21 4.85
N LEU A 31 3.50 -7.98 5.33
CA LEU A 31 4.61 -7.60 6.20
C LEU A 31 4.52 -8.30 7.55
N TYR A 32 3.34 -8.33 8.17
CA TYR A 32 3.14 -9.03 9.44
C TYR A 32 3.47 -10.51 9.30
N TRP A 33 2.93 -11.17 8.27
CA TRP A 33 3.25 -12.56 7.97
C TRP A 33 4.75 -12.73 7.78
N TRP A 34 5.37 -11.97 6.88
CA TRP A 34 6.79 -12.10 6.60
C TRP A 34 7.64 -11.87 7.86
N ILE A 35 7.33 -10.90 8.71
CA ILE A 35 8.10 -10.66 9.94
C ILE A 35 7.93 -11.80 10.94
N HIS A 36 6.71 -12.33 11.14
CA HIS A 36 6.42 -13.22 12.27
C HIS A 36 6.37 -14.72 11.93
N ALA A 37 6.41 -15.10 10.65
CA ALA A 37 6.32 -16.51 10.24
C ALA A 37 7.58 -17.34 10.51
N ASP A 38 8.71 -16.71 10.84
CA ASP A 38 9.93 -17.40 11.24
C ASP A 38 10.56 -16.70 12.44
N TYR A 39 10.84 -17.47 13.49
CA TYR A 39 11.33 -16.93 14.77
C TYR A 39 12.72 -16.32 14.65
N TYR A 40 13.64 -16.98 13.92
CA TYR A 40 15.00 -16.48 13.74
C TYR A 40 15.02 -15.22 12.90
N ARG A 41 14.19 -15.16 11.86
CA ARG A 41 13.99 -13.96 11.05
C ARG A 41 13.40 -12.82 11.87
N TYR A 42 12.41 -13.09 12.72
CA TYR A 42 11.86 -12.08 13.62
C TYR A 42 12.95 -11.47 14.50
N LEU A 43 13.75 -12.31 15.18
CA LEU A 43 14.87 -11.85 16.03
C LEU A 43 15.88 -11.03 15.24
N TRP A 44 16.31 -11.54 14.08
CA TRP A 44 17.26 -10.84 13.21
C TRP A 44 16.76 -9.45 12.76
N ILE A 45 15.47 -9.31 12.49
CA ILE A 45 14.86 -8.03 12.12
C ILE A 45 14.89 -7.04 13.29
N ILE A 46 14.49 -7.48 14.49
CA ILE A 46 14.40 -6.59 15.66
C ILE A 46 15.78 -6.26 16.28
N ASP A 47 16.81 -7.05 15.98
CA ASP A 47 18.19 -6.73 16.33
C ASP A 47 18.85 -5.78 15.30
N GLY A 48 18.17 -5.48 14.18
CA GLY A 48 18.65 -4.61 13.12
C GLY A 48 18.67 -3.12 13.49
N PRO A 49 19.28 -2.26 12.63
CA PRO A 49 19.24 -0.82 12.83
C PRO A 49 17.81 -0.28 12.69
N PHE A 50 17.57 0.94 13.18
CA PHE A 50 16.32 1.65 12.92
C PHE A 50 16.04 1.72 11.39
N PRO A 51 14.81 1.49 10.92
CA PRO A 51 13.57 1.28 11.67
C PRO A 51 13.28 -0.18 12.09
N TYR A 52 14.09 -1.14 11.66
CA TYR A 52 13.83 -2.57 11.83
C TYR A 52 13.79 -3.00 13.30
N SER A 53 14.67 -2.45 14.14
CA SER A 53 14.63 -2.71 15.59
C SER A 53 13.33 -2.38 16.28
N HIS A 54 12.55 -1.47 15.70
CA HIS A 54 11.28 -1.02 16.28
C HIS A 54 10.08 -1.78 15.72
N LEU A 55 10.29 -2.62 14.68
CA LEU A 55 9.24 -3.47 14.11
C LEU A 55 8.75 -4.55 15.06
N GLY A 56 9.44 -4.84 16.17
CA GLY A 56 8.93 -5.70 17.23
C GLY A 56 7.94 -5.02 18.17
N SER A 57 7.87 -3.68 18.14
CA SER A 57 7.03 -2.91 19.06
C SER A 57 5.62 -2.69 18.52
N ALA A 58 4.61 -3.00 19.34
CA ALA A 58 3.21 -2.83 18.96
C ALA A 58 2.86 -1.38 18.56
N PRO A 59 3.31 -0.31 19.25
CA PRO A 59 3.01 1.06 18.84
C PRO A 59 3.57 1.41 17.45
N PHE A 60 4.81 1.01 17.16
CA PHE A 60 5.43 1.29 15.85
C PHE A 60 4.74 0.51 14.74
N GLN A 61 4.41 -0.77 14.99
CA GLN A 61 3.63 -1.59 14.05
C GLN A 61 2.26 -0.95 13.76
N LEU A 62 1.54 -0.48 14.78
CA LEU A 62 0.23 0.17 14.59
C LEU A 62 0.33 1.41 13.70
N VAL A 63 1.34 2.25 13.92
CA VAL A 63 1.55 3.46 13.09
C VAL A 63 1.93 3.08 11.66
N LEU A 64 2.87 2.15 11.48
CA LEU A 64 3.33 1.73 10.16
C LEU A 64 2.22 1.02 9.37
N TYR A 65 1.64 -0.02 9.96
CA TYR A 65 0.61 -0.85 9.32
C TYR A 65 -0.69 -0.07 9.14
N GLY A 66 -1.11 0.69 10.16
CA GLY A 66 -2.25 1.58 10.07
C GLY A 66 -2.04 2.66 9.00
N GLY A 67 -0.85 3.26 8.94
CA GLY A 67 -0.50 4.25 7.93
C GLY A 67 -0.55 3.69 6.50
N LEU A 68 -0.02 2.49 6.28
CA LEU A 68 -0.10 1.78 4.99
C LEU A 68 -1.56 1.51 4.60
N PHE A 69 -2.35 0.94 5.52
CA PHE A 69 -3.75 0.62 5.28
C PHE A 69 -4.58 1.86 4.97
N LEU A 70 -4.45 2.92 5.76
CA LEU A 70 -5.16 4.19 5.56
C LEU A 70 -4.77 4.87 4.24
N THR A 71 -3.49 4.82 3.89
CA THR A 71 -3.00 5.33 2.60
C THR A 71 -3.61 4.55 1.44
N GLY A 72 -3.71 3.22 1.56
CA GLY A 72 -4.38 2.37 0.58
C GLY A 72 -5.86 2.72 0.40
N ILE A 73 -6.59 2.93 1.51
CA ILE A 73 -7.98 3.40 1.49
C ILE A 73 -8.09 4.75 0.78
N LEU A 74 -7.22 5.71 1.13
CA LEU A 74 -7.24 7.05 0.54
C LEU A 74 -7.02 7.01 -0.98
N ILE A 75 -6.05 6.22 -1.44
CA ILE A 75 -5.79 6.00 -2.87
C ILE A 75 -7.03 5.39 -3.55
N PHE A 76 -7.68 4.43 -2.91
CA PHE A 76 -8.89 3.79 -3.45
C PHE A 76 -10.05 4.78 -3.59
N ILE A 77 -10.26 5.64 -2.59
CA ILE A 77 -11.25 6.72 -2.62
C ILE A 77 -10.96 7.68 -3.78
N ILE A 78 -9.69 8.11 -3.92
CA ILE A 78 -9.27 9.00 -5.02
C ILE A 78 -9.52 8.34 -6.37
N ALA A 79 -9.16 7.06 -6.53
CA ALA A 79 -9.39 6.31 -7.77
C ALA A 79 -10.88 6.22 -8.11
N PHE A 80 -11.74 6.02 -7.10
CA PHE A 80 -13.19 5.96 -7.29
C PHE A 80 -13.79 7.31 -7.71
N ILE A 81 -13.36 8.41 -7.08
CA ILE A 81 -13.76 9.77 -7.44
C ILE A 81 -13.31 10.12 -8.86
N LEU A 82 -12.07 9.79 -9.22
CA LEU A 82 -11.52 10.01 -10.56
C LEU A 82 -12.29 9.21 -11.60
N ARG A 83 -12.63 7.94 -11.33
CA ARG A 83 -13.43 7.10 -12.23
C ARG A 83 -14.78 7.76 -12.58
N LYS A 84 -15.41 8.46 -11.64
CA LYS A 84 -16.67 9.20 -11.89
C LYS A 84 -16.48 10.37 -12.85
N ARG A 85 -15.27 10.95 -12.92
CA ARG A 85 -14.91 12.06 -13.82
C ARG A 85 -14.37 11.59 -15.18
N ARG A 86 -14.55 10.31 -15.53
CA ARG A 86 -14.04 9.74 -16.79
C ARG A 86 -14.56 10.55 -17.98
N PRO A 87 -13.66 11.10 -18.84
CA PRO A 87 -14.09 11.78 -20.05
C PRO A 87 -14.82 10.77 -20.96
N LYS A 88 -16.03 11.14 -21.42
CA LYS A 88 -16.84 10.31 -22.33
C LYS A 88 -16.11 10.08 -23.65
#